data_AF-A0A453DFM1-F1
#
_entry.id   AF-A0A453DFM1-F1
#
_cell.length_a   1.000
_cell.length_b   1.000
_cell.length_c   1.000
_cell.angle_alpha   90.00
_cell.angle_beta   90.00
_cell.angle_gamma   90.00
#
_symmetry.space_group_name_H-M   'P 1'
#
loop_
_entity.id
_entity.type
_entity.pdbx_description
1 polymer ?
#
loop_
_entity_poly.entity_id
_entity_poly.type
_entity_poly.pdbx_seq_one_letter_code
_entity_poly.pdbx_strand_id
1 'polypeptide(L)'
;YRSLKCMKLLIKASILFSISVHRYVLPSQPCFCFSLHGEGAVTRSIPQSFLQGGADVNRGSSLPMTPLVFTTGWGGYTNFVKFLSKAGADPNIPDAYGNLPIELAAKRDCMEEVEMLFPLTSPIPTIPNWSIDGIISHAKFESAKPLDRRQLEQTKATLKAHADHLFSLKDYKVASKAYDVAPSATLYANRSLCKLLLDDGEGALSDALRCRMLRPNWVKACYRQAAAHKLLKEYKQACDALLDA
;
A
#
# COMPACT_ATOMS: atom_id res chain seq x y z
N TYR A 1 21.47 26.94 8.54
CA TYR A 1 20.13 27.51 8.26
C TYR A 1 19.05 26.47 7.93
N ARG A 2 19.29 25.46 7.08
CA ARG A 2 18.30 24.38 6.79
C ARG A 2 17.99 23.47 8.00
N SER A 3 18.96 23.21 8.88
CA SER A 3 18.80 22.36 10.09
C SER A 3 17.89 22.96 11.19
N LEU A 4 17.80 24.30 11.29
CA LEU A 4 16.95 24.97 12.29
C LEU A 4 15.45 24.87 11.95
N LYS A 5 15.10 24.78 10.66
CA LYS A 5 13.72 24.58 10.19
C LYS A 5 13.23 23.17 10.54
N CYS A 6 14.10 22.16 10.39
CA CYS A 6 13.83 20.76 10.74
C CYS A 6 13.67 20.52 12.25
N MET A 7 14.48 21.15 13.11
CA MET A 7 14.25 21.09 14.56
C MET A 7 12.94 21.77 14.98
N LYS A 8 12.55 22.87 14.32
CA LYS A 8 11.22 23.48 14.54
C LYS A 8 10.07 22.59 14.06
N LEU A 9 10.27 21.76 13.02
CA LEU A 9 9.28 20.78 12.54
C LEU A 9 9.03 19.69 13.60
N LEU A 10 10.10 19.12 14.17
CA LEU A 10 9.99 18.14 15.27
C LEU A 10 9.41 18.76 16.54
N ILE A 11 9.87 19.94 16.96
CA ILE A 11 9.41 20.61 18.18
C ILE A 11 7.94 21.05 18.06
N LYS A 12 7.49 21.60 16.92
CA LYS A 12 6.07 21.95 16.73
C LYS A 12 5.15 20.74 16.64
N ALA A 13 5.60 19.63 16.04
CA ALA A 13 4.83 18.38 16.05
C ALA A 13 4.78 17.76 17.45
N SER A 14 5.85 17.91 18.25
CA SER A 14 5.94 17.44 19.64
C SER A 14 5.07 18.25 20.62
N ILE A 15 4.81 19.53 20.33
CA ILE A 15 3.96 20.40 21.17
C ILE A 15 2.46 20.11 20.95
N LEU A 16 2.07 19.51 19.82
CA LEU A 16 0.68 19.22 19.48
C LEU A 16 0.28 17.75 19.67
N PHE A 17 1.22 16.82 19.81
CA PHE A 17 0.94 15.39 19.89
C PHE A 17 1.79 14.71 20.97
N SER A 18 1.16 13.92 21.84
CA SER A 18 1.86 13.03 22.78
C SER A 18 2.55 11.91 21.99
N ILE A 19 3.88 11.97 21.92
CA ILE A 19 4.70 10.98 21.21
C ILE A 19 4.88 9.78 22.12
N SER A 20 4.16 8.68 21.85
CA SER A 20 4.48 7.37 22.42
C SER A 20 5.23 6.54 21.39
N VAL A 21 6.47 6.16 21.73
CA VAL A 21 7.25 5.19 20.97
C VAL A 21 6.68 3.81 21.28
N HIS A 22 5.98 3.20 20.32
CA HIS A 22 5.53 1.81 20.45
C HIS A 22 6.35 0.91 19.54
N ARG A 23 6.97 -0.10 20.15
CA ARG A 23 7.67 -1.17 19.46
C ARG A 23 6.64 -2.15 18.92
N TYR A 24 6.10 -1.89 17.73
CA TYR A 24 5.33 -2.92 17.03
C TYR A 24 6.32 -3.90 16.39
N VAL A 25 6.42 -5.10 16.97
CA VAL A 25 7.19 -6.21 16.41
C VAL A 25 6.33 -6.84 15.31
N LEU A 26 6.44 -6.34 14.08
CA LEU A 26 6.13 -7.14 12.91
C LEU A 26 7.42 -7.90 12.50
N PRO A 27 7.37 -9.23 12.31
CA PRO A 27 8.55 -10.10 12.29
C PRO A 27 9.38 -10.02 11.00
N SER A 28 9.53 -8.86 10.36
CA SER A 28 10.43 -8.73 9.19
C SER A 28 11.29 -7.49 9.14
N GLN A 29 10.90 -6.38 9.77
CA GLN A 29 11.67 -5.14 9.76
C GLN A 29 11.29 -4.35 11.01
N PRO A 30 12.22 -3.79 11.78
CA PRO A 30 11.88 -2.80 12.79
C PRO A 30 11.47 -1.51 12.08
N CYS A 31 10.26 -1.46 11.53
CA CYS A 31 9.62 -0.19 11.20
C CYS A 31 9.25 0.45 12.53
N PHE A 32 10.10 1.32 13.06
CA PHE A 32 9.63 2.20 14.12
C PHE A 32 8.60 3.13 13.46
N CYS A 33 7.35 2.99 13.88
CA CYS A 33 6.30 3.92 13.51
C CYS A 33 6.06 4.81 14.71
N PHE A 34 5.98 6.13 14.48
CA PHE A 34 5.54 7.04 15.54
C PHE A 34 4.01 7.07 15.52
N SER A 35 3.39 6.76 16.66
CA SER A 35 1.95 6.93 16.86
C SER A 35 1.69 8.34 17.38
N LEU A 36 0.91 9.12 16.64
CA LEU A 36 0.51 10.46 17.06
C LEU A 36 -0.92 10.38 17.58
N HIS A 37 -1.10 10.63 18.88
CA HIS A 37 -2.41 10.66 19.53
C HIS A 37 -3.04 12.02 19.27
N GLY A 38 -4.00 12.09 18.34
CA GLY A 38 -4.93 13.23 18.27
C GLY A 38 -5.97 13.15 19.39
N GLU A 39 -6.51 14.30 19.81
CA GLU A 39 -7.70 14.34 20.67
C GLU A 39 -8.85 13.62 19.94
N GLY A 40 -9.12 12.37 20.36
CA GLY A 40 -10.02 11.44 19.68
C GLY A 40 -9.31 10.21 19.12
N ALA A 41 -8.91 9.29 20.02
CA ALA A 41 -8.76 7.83 19.88
C ALA A 41 -8.34 7.16 18.54
N VAL A 42 -7.68 7.82 17.59
CA VAL A 42 -7.14 7.18 16.38
C VAL A 42 -5.61 7.30 16.39
N THR A 43 -4.93 6.23 16.81
CA THR A 43 -3.49 6.08 16.68
C THR A 43 -3.13 5.87 15.22
N ARG A 44 -2.54 6.89 14.58
CA ARG A 44 -2.08 6.83 13.19
C ARG A 44 -0.56 6.70 13.12
N SER A 45 -0.06 5.81 12.26
CA SER A 45 1.36 5.47 12.13
C SER A 45 2.00 6.13 10.91
N ILE A 46 3.11 6.85 11.12
CA ILE A 46 3.94 7.41 10.04
C ILE A 46 5.29 6.69 10.01
N PRO A 47 5.82 6.32 8.84
CA PRO A 47 7.16 5.71 8.72
C PRO A 47 8.26 6.59 9.33
N GLN A 48 9.12 6.03 10.19
CA GLN A 48 10.26 6.76 10.79
C GLN A 48 11.22 7.36 9.76
N SER A 49 11.32 6.80 8.55
CA SER A 49 12.12 7.36 7.45
C SER A 49 11.73 8.80 7.09
N PHE A 50 10.48 9.20 7.35
CA PHE A 50 9.99 10.57 7.11
C PHE A 50 10.26 11.53 8.28
N LEU A 51 10.68 11.00 9.43
CA LEU A 51 10.87 11.74 10.68
C LEU A 51 12.34 11.88 11.10
N GLN A 52 13.28 11.32 10.33
CA GLN A 52 14.71 11.49 10.59
C GLN A 52 15.14 12.94 10.34
N GLY A 53 15.92 13.52 11.28
CA GLY A 53 16.47 14.86 11.14
C GLY A 53 17.32 14.98 9.88
N GLY A 54 16.91 15.88 8.96
CA GLY A 54 17.57 16.05 7.66
C GLY A 54 16.98 15.22 6.52
N ALA A 55 15.88 14.50 6.75
CA ALA A 55 15.13 13.84 5.67
C ALA A 55 14.65 14.89 4.64
N ASP A 56 14.95 14.64 3.38
CA ASP A 56 14.44 15.41 2.26
C ASP A 56 12.93 15.15 2.15
N VAL A 57 12.12 16.21 2.28
CA VAL A 57 10.65 16.16 2.22
C VAL A 57 10.11 15.58 0.91
N ASN A 58 10.97 15.49 -0.11
CA ASN A 58 10.67 14.96 -1.43
C ASN A 58 11.29 13.57 -1.70
N ARG A 59 12.12 13.01 -0.81
CA ARG A 59 12.68 11.65 -0.98
C ARG A 59 11.83 10.59 -0.30
N GLY A 60 11.40 9.61 -1.10
CA GLY A 60 10.72 8.39 -0.67
C GLY A 60 11.67 7.23 -0.32
N SER A 61 11.12 6.14 0.21
CA SER A 61 11.89 5.01 0.76
C SER A 61 12.42 3.99 -0.26
N SER A 62 11.93 3.96 -1.50
CA SER A 62 12.42 3.10 -2.62
C SER A 62 11.48 3.03 -3.84
N LEU A 63 10.26 3.58 -3.72
CA LEU A 63 9.28 3.80 -4.81
C LEU A 63 9.05 5.31 -4.97
N PRO A 64 8.41 5.80 -6.06
CA PRO A 64 7.91 7.18 -6.15
C PRO A 64 6.77 7.39 -5.14
N MET A 65 7.14 7.42 -3.87
CA MET A 65 6.27 7.48 -2.70
C MET A 65 6.87 8.52 -1.76
N THR A 66 6.49 9.78 -1.98
CA THR A 66 6.90 10.90 -1.12
C THR A 66 6.06 10.93 0.16
N PRO A 67 6.54 11.58 1.23
CA PRO A 67 5.74 11.82 2.44
C PRO A 67 4.37 12.44 2.11
N LEU A 68 4.33 13.38 1.16
CA LEU A 68 3.10 14.04 0.75
C LEU A 68 2.13 13.06 0.07
N VAL A 69 2.60 12.29 -0.92
CA VAL A 69 1.83 11.23 -1.59
C VAL A 69 1.29 10.21 -0.58
N PHE A 70 2.10 9.80 0.40
CA PHE A 70 1.64 8.90 1.45
C PHE A 70 0.51 9.52 2.28
N THR A 71 0.67 10.75 2.76
CA THR A 71 -0.36 11.38 3.59
C THR A 71 -1.68 11.61 2.84
N THR A 72 -1.63 12.02 1.56
CA THR A 72 -2.82 12.26 0.72
C THR A 72 -3.47 10.96 0.24
N GLY A 73 -2.70 9.88 0.05
CA GLY A 73 -3.22 8.58 -0.41
C GLY A 73 -4.02 7.81 0.65
N TRP A 74 -3.59 7.85 1.92
CA TRP A 74 -4.20 7.08 3.01
C TRP A 74 -5.18 7.89 3.87
N GLY A 75 -4.91 9.20 4.04
CA GLY A 75 -5.76 10.26 4.65
C GLY A 75 -6.25 10.02 6.06
N GLY A 76 -7.03 11.00 6.54
CA GLY A 76 -7.01 11.34 7.96
C GLY A 76 -5.66 11.96 8.39
N TYR A 77 -4.83 12.35 7.43
CA TYR A 77 -3.53 13.00 7.64
C TYR A 77 -3.54 14.46 7.17
N THR A 78 -4.71 15.10 7.07
CA THR A 78 -4.90 16.46 6.56
C THR A 78 -4.00 17.49 7.27
N ASN A 79 -3.82 17.34 8.60
CA ASN A 79 -2.88 18.15 9.37
C ASN A 79 -1.40 17.95 8.94
N PHE A 80 -1.03 16.73 8.54
CA PHE A 80 0.30 16.44 7.98
C PHE A 80 0.46 16.95 6.57
N VAL A 81 -0.58 16.86 5.73
CA VAL A 81 -0.59 17.47 4.38
C VAL A 81 -0.32 18.98 4.51
N LYS A 82 -1.04 19.66 5.40
CA LYS A 82 -0.84 21.09 5.70
C LYS A 82 0.58 21.40 6.17
N PHE A 83 1.13 20.54 7.02
CA PHE A 83 2.47 20.69 7.58
C PHE A 83 3.56 20.47 6.54
N LEU A 84 3.45 19.42 5.72
CA LEU A 84 4.38 19.08 4.64
C LEU A 84 4.37 20.15 3.54
N SER A 85 3.19 20.65 3.15
CA SER A 85 3.09 21.80 2.23
C SER A 85 3.82 23.03 2.77
N LYS A 86 3.65 23.35 4.07
CA LYS A 86 4.39 24.46 4.71
C LYS A 86 5.90 24.19 4.83
N ALA A 87 6.31 22.93 4.87
CA ALA A 87 7.71 22.51 4.92
C ALA A 87 8.39 22.55 3.54
N GLY A 88 7.65 22.79 2.45
CA GLY A 88 8.16 22.84 1.09
C GLY A 88 8.19 21.49 0.37
N ALA A 89 7.30 20.57 0.75
CA ALA A 89 7.07 19.36 -0.04
C ALA A 89 6.54 19.74 -1.43
N ASP A 90 7.08 19.12 -2.46
CA ASP A 90 6.69 19.36 -3.85
C ASP A 90 5.42 18.55 -4.18
N PRO A 91 4.27 19.20 -4.44
CA PRO A 91 3.02 18.52 -4.78
C PRO A 91 2.99 18.02 -6.22
N ASN A 92 4.04 18.25 -7.02
CA ASN A 92 4.13 17.80 -8.41
C ASN A 92 4.86 16.47 -8.57
N ILE A 93 5.21 15.79 -7.47
CA ILE A 93 5.81 14.45 -7.51
C ILE A 93 4.69 13.39 -7.46
N PRO A 94 4.51 12.59 -8.52
CA PRO A 94 3.43 11.60 -8.59
C PRO A 94 3.71 10.34 -7.76
N ASP A 95 2.66 9.56 -7.53
CA ASP A 95 2.72 8.20 -7.00
C ASP A 95 3.21 7.18 -8.05
N ALA A 96 3.26 5.90 -7.67
CA ALA A 96 3.65 4.80 -8.56
C ALA A 96 2.68 4.57 -9.74
N TYR A 97 1.50 5.19 -9.72
CA TYR A 97 0.49 5.13 -10.78
C TYR A 97 0.46 6.41 -11.62
N GLY A 98 1.34 7.38 -11.36
CA GLY A 98 1.39 8.66 -12.07
C GLY A 98 0.43 9.73 -11.54
N ASN A 99 -0.30 9.48 -10.45
CA ASN A 99 -1.24 10.45 -9.89
C ASN A 99 -0.51 11.44 -8.99
N LEU A 100 -0.85 12.72 -9.11
CA LEU A 100 -0.39 13.75 -8.19
C LEU A 100 -1.14 13.70 -6.85
N PRO A 101 -0.53 14.18 -5.76
CA PRO A 101 -1.18 14.37 -4.46
C PRO A 101 -2.57 15.03 -4.53
N ILE A 102 -2.76 16.03 -5.39
CA ILE A 102 -4.05 16.72 -5.55
C ILE A 102 -5.13 15.82 -6.20
N GLU A 103 -4.73 14.94 -7.12
CA GLU A 103 -5.64 13.98 -7.75
C GLU A 103 -6.03 12.88 -6.78
N LEU A 104 -5.11 12.46 -5.90
CA LEU A 104 -5.39 11.52 -4.81
C LEU A 104 -6.39 12.11 -3.80
N ALA A 105 -6.22 13.39 -3.43
CA ALA A 105 -7.15 14.10 -2.57
C ALA A 105 -8.55 14.21 -3.22
N ALA A 106 -8.60 14.54 -4.51
CA ALA A 106 -9.84 14.66 -5.27
C ALA A 106 -10.57 13.32 -5.44
N LYS A 107 -9.86 12.22 -5.72
CA LYS A 107 -10.41 10.85 -5.79
C LYS A 107 -11.05 10.38 -4.49
N ARG A 108 -10.66 11.00 -3.38
CA ARG A 108 -11.17 10.70 -2.03
C ARG A 108 -12.21 11.68 -1.54
N ASP A 109 -12.62 12.61 -2.39
CA ASP A 109 -13.58 13.67 -2.06
C ASP A 109 -13.13 14.53 -0.86
N CYS A 110 -11.81 14.69 -0.67
CA CYS A 110 -11.22 15.49 0.40
C CYS A 110 -10.98 16.93 -0.06
N MET A 111 -12.03 17.75 -0.05
CA MET A 111 -12.00 19.14 -0.50
C MET A 111 -10.91 19.99 0.19
N GLU A 112 -10.76 19.86 1.51
CA GLU A 112 -9.75 20.62 2.28
C GLU A 112 -8.31 20.33 1.78
N GLU A 113 -8.01 19.08 1.39
CA GLU A 113 -6.70 18.72 0.85
C GLU A 113 -6.50 19.25 -0.58
N VAL A 114 -7.56 19.25 -1.40
CA VAL A 114 -7.51 19.85 -2.74
C VAL A 114 -7.27 21.35 -2.66
N GLU A 115 -7.98 22.07 -1.79
CA GLU A 115 -7.82 23.51 -1.57
C GLU A 115 -6.40 23.87 -1.12
N MET A 116 -5.82 23.09 -0.20
CA MET A 116 -4.46 23.33 0.28
C MET A 116 -3.39 23.09 -0.80
N LEU A 117 -3.60 22.12 -1.69
CA LEU A 117 -2.62 21.73 -2.71
C LEU A 117 -2.77 22.52 -4.01
N PHE A 118 -3.98 23.01 -4.32
CA PHE A 118 -4.28 23.77 -5.53
C PHE A 118 -3.30 24.91 -5.83
N PRO A 119 -2.99 25.85 -4.90
CA PRO A 119 -2.08 26.95 -5.19
C PRO A 119 -0.61 26.53 -5.34
N LEU A 120 -0.28 25.29 -4.98
CA LEU A 120 1.10 24.77 -4.98
C LEU A 120 1.35 23.83 -6.18
N THR A 121 0.29 23.37 -6.85
CA THR A 121 0.36 22.37 -7.91
C THR A 121 0.29 23.06 -9.28
N SER A 122 1.15 22.63 -10.20
CA SER A 122 1.11 23.11 -11.58
C SER A 122 -0.11 22.55 -12.31
N PRO A 123 -0.71 23.30 -13.26
CA PRO A 123 -1.84 22.81 -14.03
C PRO A 123 -1.56 21.47 -14.70
N ILE A 124 -2.44 20.50 -14.50
CA ILE A 124 -2.33 19.17 -15.09
C ILE A 124 -2.99 19.19 -16.47
N PRO A 125 -2.27 18.88 -17.57
CA PRO A 125 -2.81 18.98 -18.93
C PRO A 125 -4.04 18.11 -19.20
N THR A 126 -4.25 17.04 -18.44
CA THR A 126 -5.41 16.14 -18.57
C THR A 126 -6.69 16.73 -18.00
N ILE A 127 -6.61 17.79 -17.20
CA ILE A 127 -7.74 18.44 -16.55
C ILE A 127 -8.07 19.75 -17.31
N PRO A 128 -9.11 19.76 -18.17
CA PRO A 128 -9.39 20.92 -19.03
C PRO A 128 -9.88 22.15 -18.26
N ASN A 129 -10.54 21.95 -17.11
CA ASN A 129 -10.95 23.04 -16.22
C ASN A 129 -10.08 23.01 -14.96
N TRP A 130 -9.02 23.82 -14.95
CA TRP A 130 -8.12 23.95 -13.79
C TRP A 130 -8.71 24.85 -12.70
N SER A 131 -9.70 24.31 -12.00
CA SER A 131 -10.32 24.88 -10.80
C SER A 131 -10.53 23.76 -9.78
N ILE A 132 -10.74 24.11 -8.50
CA ILE A 132 -11.03 23.13 -7.44
C ILE A 132 -12.22 22.24 -7.87
N ASP A 133 -13.30 22.86 -8.34
CA ASP A 133 -14.48 22.14 -8.85
C ASP A 133 -14.19 21.31 -10.09
N GLY A 134 -13.37 21.83 -11.01
CA GLY A 134 -12.95 21.11 -12.21
C GLY A 134 -12.10 19.88 -11.93
N ILE A 135 -11.19 19.96 -10.96
CA ILE A 135 -10.35 18.85 -10.50
C ILE A 135 -11.21 17.78 -9.80
N ILE A 136 -12.11 18.19 -8.92
CA ILE A 136 -13.04 17.26 -8.23
C ILE A 136 -13.97 16.58 -9.24
N SER A 137 -14.53 17.36 -10.18
CA SER A 137 -15.41 16.83 -11.23
C SER A 137 -14.68 15.86 -12.14
N HIS A 138 -13.43 16.17 -12.52
CA HIS A 138 -12.59 15.28 -13.31
C HIS A 138 -12.27 13.99 -12.54
N ALA A 139 -11.91 14.08 -11.26
CA ALA A 139 -11.65 12.89 -10.44
C ALA A 139 -12.90 12.01 -10.30
N LYS A 140 -14.09 12.62 -10.12
CA LYS A 140 -15.38 11.90 -10.11
C LYS A 140 -15.64 11.22 -11.45
N PHE A 141 -15.43 11.92 -12.56
CA PHE A 141 -15.56 11.35 -13.90
C PHE A 141 -14.58 10.19 -14.14
N GLU A 142 -13.30 10.34 -13.82
CA GLU A 142 -12.30 9.27 -13.94
C GLU A 142 -12.61 8.09 -13.03
N SER A 143 -13.11 8.32 -11.81
CA SER A 143 -13.53 7.25 -10.90
C SER A 143 -14.80 6.54 -11.37
N ALA A 144 -15.66 7.24 -12.11
CA ALA A 144 -16.90 6.72 -12.68
C ALA A 144 -16.70 6.02 -14.02
N LYS A 145 -15.56 6.23 -14.70
CA LYS A 145 -15.18 5.38 -15.82
C LYS A 145 -15.07 3.95 -15.30
N PRO A 146 -15.71 2.96 -15.95
CA PRO A 146 -15.40 1.57 -15.67
C PRO A 146 -13.90 1.42 -15.86
N LEU A 147 -13.17 1.13 -14.78
CA LEU A 147 -11.73 0.88 -14.81
C LEU A 147 -11.48 -0.06 -16.00
N ASP A 148 -10.71 0.40 -17.00
CA ASP A 148 -10.54 -0.35 -18.23
C ASP A 148 -10.07 -1.75 -17.85
N ARG A 149 -10.91 -2.74 -18.13
CA ARG A 149 -10.65 -4.13 -17.78
C ARG A 149 -9.29 -4.56 -18.34
N ARG A 150 -8.86 -3.99 -19.46
CA ARG A 150 -7.53 -4.23 -20.04
C ARG A 150 -6.41 -3.67 -19.17
N GLN A 151 -6.50 -2.42 -18.73
CA GLN A 151 -5.50 -1.81 -17.83
C GLN A 151 -5.43 -2.51 -16.48
N LEU A 152 -6.57 -2.93 -15.92
CA LEU A 152 -6.60 -3.70 -14.68
C LEU A 152 -5.90 -5.06 -14.85
N GLU A 153 -6.20 -5.78 -15.93
CA GLU A 153 -5.56 -7.07 -16.19
C GLU A 153 -4.07 -6.92 -16.52
N GLN A 154 -3.67 -5.86 -17.24
CA GLN A 154 -2.26 -5.52 -17.47
C GLN A 154 -1.54 -5.22 -16.14
N THR A 155 -2.14 -4.42 -15.27
CA THR A 155 -1.57 -4.09 -13.95
C THR A 155 -1.41 -5.35 -13.10
N LYS A 156 -2.42 -6.22 -13.05
CA LYS A 156 -2.33 -7.52 -12.37
C LYS A 156 -1.22 -8.39 -12.95
N ALA A 157 -1.06 -8.42 -14.28
CA ALA A 157 -0.02 -9.19 -14.94
C ALA A 157 1.39 -8.67 -14.59
N THR A 158 1.59 -7.35 -14.59
CA THR A 158 2.87 -6.71 -14.22
C THR A 158 3.22 -6.97 -12.76
N LEU A 159 2.27 -6.80 -11.84
CA LEU A 159 2.48 -7.08 -10.42
C LEU A 159 2.77 -8.56 -10.17
N LYS A 160 2.07 -9.46 -10.87
CA LYS A 160 2.36 -10.90 -10.83
C LYS A 160 3.77 -11.19 -11.34
N ALA A 161 4.20 -10.59 -12.44
CA ALA A 161 5.53 -10.81 -13.00
C ALA A 161 6.62 -10.32 -12.03
N HIS A 162 6.41 -9.19 -11.36
CA HIS A 162 7.29 -8.72 -10.28
C HIS A 162 7.35 -9.72 -9.11
N ALA A 163 6.21 -10.26 -8.68
CA ALA A 163 6.15 -11.28 -7.64
C ALA A 163 6.83 -12.59 -8.07
N ASP A 164 6.68 -13.02 -9.33
CA ASP A 164 7.36 -14.19 -9.89
C ASP A 164 8.89 -13.99 -9.95
N HIS A 165 9.35 -12.77 -10.22
CA HIS A 165 10.77 -12.41 -10.15
C HIS A 165 11.30 -12.51 -8.71
N LEU A 166 10.58 -11.97 -7.73
CA LEU A 166 10.95 -12.13 -6.31
C LEU A 166 10.96 -13.60 -5.88
N PHE A 167 10.01 -14.38 -6.39
CA PHE A 167 9.95 -15.82 -6.14
C PHE A 167 11.18 -16.55 -6.68
N SER A 168 11.65 -16.20 -7.89
CA SER A 168 12.85 -16.83 -8.49
C SER A 168 14.13 -16.48 -7.72
N LEU A 169 14.17 -15.31 -7.08
CA LEU A 169 15.23 -14.91 -6.15
C LEU A 169 15.17 -15.61 -4.79
N LYS A 170 14.19 -16.50 -4.58
CA LYS A 170 13.93 -17.22 -3.32
C LYS A 170 13.54 -16.32 -2.14
N ASP A 171 13.19 -15.06 -2.38
CA ASP A 171 12.61 -14.19 -1.36
C ASP A 171 11.10 -14.47 -1.23
N TYR A 172 10.78 -15.66 -0.72
CA TYR A 172 9.39 -16.13 -0.62
C TYR A 172 8.53 -15.24 0.28
N LYS A 173 9.14 -14.57 1.26
CA LYS A 173 8.44 -13.69 2.19
C LYS A 173 7.98 -12.42 1.52
N VAL A 174 8.83 -11.78 0.73
CA VAL A 174 8.46 -10.58 -0.03
C VAL A 174 7.58 -10.96 -1.22
N ALA A 175 7.86 -12.07 -1.91
CA ALA A 175 7.01 -12.59 -2.99
C ALA A 175 5.57 -12.87 -2.52
N SER A 176 5.40 -13.49 -1.33
CA SER A 176 4.08 -13.76 -0.74
C SER A 176 3.25 -12.49 -0.56
N LYS A 177 3.88 -11.39 -0.12
CA LYS A 177 3.24 -10.07 0.00
C LYS A 177 2.93 -9.47 -1.36
N ALA A 178 3.84 -9.59 -2.32
CA ALA A 178 3.63 -9.10 -3.68
C ALA A 178 2.49 -9.83 -4.41
N TYR A 179 2.18 -11.07 -4.04
CA TYR A 179 0.99 -11.77 -4.55
C TYR A 179 -0.32 -11.32 -3.90
N ASP A 180 -0.31 -10.55 -2.80
CA ASP A 180 -1.49 -10.02 -2.10
C ASP A 180 -2.04 -8.73 -2.74
N VAL A 181 -1.96 -8.62 -4.06
CA VAL A 181 -2.36 -7.42 -4.81
C VAL A 181 -3.80 -7.46 -5.29
N ALA A 182 -4.36 -8.66 -5.49
CA ALA A 182 -5.72 -8.83 -5.96
C ALA A 182 -6.26 -10.24 -5.65
N PRO A 183 -7.58 -10.40 -5.44
CA PRO A 183 -8.20 -11.71 -5.36
C PRO A 183 -8.14 -12.41 -6.73
N SER A 184 -7.31 -13.44 -6.84
CA SER A 184 -7.18 -14.27 -8.05
C SER A 184 -6.74 -15.67 -7.66
N ALA A 185 -7.35 -16.69 -8.26
CA ALA A 185 -6.99 -18.09 -8.02
C ALA A 185 -5.49 -18.32 -8.25
N THR A 186 -4.93 -17.75 -9.31
CA THR A 186 -3.50 -17.88 -9.64
C THR A 186 -2.60 -17.25 -8.58
N LEU A 187 -2.95 -16.05 -8.10
CA LEU A 187 -2.18 -15.36 -7.07
C LEU A 187 -2.25 -16.10 -5.72
N TYR A 188 -3.42 -16.59 -5.34
CA TYR A 188 -3.58 -17.42 -4.15
C TYR A 188 -2.79 -18.73 -4.24
N ALA A 189 -2.79 -19.42 -5.39
CA ALA A 189 -2.00 -20.64 -5.56
C ALA A 189 -0.48 -20.41 -5.48
N ASN A 190 0.00 -19.26 -5.99
CA ASN A 190 1.41 -18.88 -5.90
C ASN A 190 1.79 -18.42 -4.48
N ARG A 191 0.92 -17.67 -3.81
CA ARG A 191 1.11 -17.27 -2.41
C ARG A 191 1.10 -18.46 -1.46
N SER A 192 0.18 -19.41 -1.67
CA SER A 192 0.15 -20.69 -0.96
C SER A 192 1.48 -21.43 -1.09
N LEU A 193 2.06 -21.48 -2.29
CA LEU A 193 3.40 -22.06 -2.49
C LEU A 193 4.48 -21.32 -1.68
N CYS A 194 4.48 -19.99 -1.69
CA CYS A 194 5.44 -19.21 -0.91
C CYS A 194 5.36 -19.55 0.58
N LYS A 195 4.14 -19.68 1.11
CA LYS A 195 3.91 -20.02 2.52
C LYS A 195 4.33 -21.46 2.86
N LEU A 196 4.08 -22.43 1.96
CA LEU A 196 4.61 -23.78 2.10
C LEU A 196 6.14 -23.79 2.22
N LEU A 197 6.82 -22.98 1.40
CA LEU A 197 8.29 -22.86 1.41
C LEU A 197 8.82 -22.11 2.65
N LEU A 198 7.95 -21.42 3.37
CA LEU A 198 8.24 -20.72 4.64
C LEU A 198 7.80 -21.53 5.86
N ASP A 199 7.37 -22.78 5.68
CA ASP A 199 6.85 -23.65 6.75
C ASP A 199 5.55 -23.13 7.41
N ASP A 200 4.82 -22.22 6.75
CA ASP A 200 3.52 -21.69 7.19
C ASP A 200 2.37 -22.54 6.61
N GLY A 201 2.09 -23.67 7.24
CA GLY A 201 1.05 -24.61 6.82
C GLY A 201 -0.37 -24.05 6.88
N GLU A 202 -0.72 -23.34 7.94
CA GLU A 202 -2.06 -22.76 8.12
C GLU A 202 -2.34 -21.66 7.08
N GLY A 203 -1.38 -20.76 6.88
CA GLY A 203 -1.49 -19.71 5.88
C GLY A 203 -1.51 -20.27 4.45
N ALA A 204 -0.75 -21.33 4.18
CA ALA A 204 -0.77 -22.03 2.90
C ALA A 204 -2.12 -22.70 2.61
N LEU A 205 -2.73 -23.31 3.63
CA LEU A 205 -4.04 -23.96 3.53
C LEU A 205 -5.15 -22.94 3.26
N SER A 206 -5.16 -21.82 3.99
CA SER A 206 -6.12 -20.73 3.79
C SER A 206 -6.14 -20.23 2.34
N ASP A 207 -4.96 -20.04 1.75
CA ASP A 207 -4.84 -19.60 0.36
C ASP A 207 -5.23 -20.68 -0.65
N ALA A 208 -4.91 -21.95 -0.37
CA ALA A 208 -5.32 -23.06 -1.23
C ALA A 208 -6.85 -23.22 -1.27
N LEU A 209 -7.53 -23.05 -0.13
CA LEU A 209 -9.00 -23.08 -0.06
C LEU A 209 -9.63 -21.92 -0.84
N ARG A 210 -9.12 -20.68 -0.69
CA ARG A 210 -9.58 -19.54 -1.49
C ARG A 210 -9.37 -19.77 -2.99
N CYS A 211 -8.26 -20.40 -3.36
CA CYS A 211 -7.99 -20.77 -4.74
C CYS A 211 -9.02 -21.76 -5.27
N ARG A 212 -9.39 -22.80 -4.51
CA ARG A 212 -10.43 -23.77 -4.88
C ARG A 212 -11.81 -23.15 -4.95
N MET A 213 -12.16 -22.23 -4.04
CA MET A 213 -13.44 -21.50 -4.11
C MET A 213 -13.59 -20.74 -5.44
N LEU A 214 -12.50 -20.16 -5.95
CA LEU A 214 -12.51 -19.44 -7.22
C LEU A 214 -12.41 -20.36 -8.44
N ARG A 215 -11.71 -21.50 -8.32
CA ARG A 215 -11.54 -22.48 -9.39
C ARG A 215 -11.56 -23.90 -8.82
N PRO A 216 -12.74 -24.51 -8.62
CA PRO A 216 -12.88 -25.81 -7.96
C PRO A 216 -12.14 -26.94 -8.68
N ASN A 217 -12.20 -26.96 -10.02
CA ASN A 217 -11.65 -28.04 -10.85
C ASN A 217 -10.19 -27.79 -11.28
N TRP A 218 -9.45 -26.94 -10.55
CA TRP A 218 -8.07 -26.65 -10.89
C TRP A 218 -7.11 -27.56 -10.12
N VAL A 219 -6.59 -28.59 -10.79
CA VAL A 219 -5.65 -29.59 -10.24
C VAL A 219 -4.52 -28.98 -9.40
N LYS A 220 -3.99 -27.81 -9.83
CA LYS A 220 -2.94 -27.11 -9.07
C LYS A 220 -3.42 -26.66 -7.69
N ALA A 221 -4.66 -26.23 -7.56
CA ALA A 221 -5.26 -25.83 -6.29
C ALA A 221 -5.42 -27.03 -5.34
N CYS A 222 -5.88 -28.17 -5.85
CA CYS A 222 -5.98 -29.42 -5.11
C CYS A 222 -4.62 -29.87 -4.57
N TYR A 223 -3.59 -29.83 -5.42
CA TYR A 223 -2.21 -30.12 -5.00
C TYR A 223 -1.69 -29.17 -3.90
N ARG A 224 -1.98 -27.86 -4.00
CA ARG A 224 -1.59 -26.89 -2.98
C ARG A 224 -2.26 -27.17 -1.64
N GLN A 225 -3.55 -27.50 -1.65
CA GLN A 225 -4.28 -27.87 -0.44
C GLN A 225 -3.72 -29.15 0.17
N ALA A 226 -3.49 -30.18 -0.63
CA ALA A 226 -2.91 -31.44 -0.16
C ALA A 226 -1.51 -31.24 0.45
N ALA A 227 -0.68 -30.41 -0.19
CA ALA A 227 0.64 -30.06 0.33
C ALA A 227 0.56 -29.31 1.68
N ALA A 228 -0.42 -28.43 1.85
CA ALA A 228 -0.64 -27.71 3.11
C ALA A 228 -1.11 -28.65 4.23
N HIS A 229 -2.09 -29.53 3.97
CA HIS A 229 -2.52 -30.55 4.93
C HIS A 229 -1.37 -31.50 5.30
N LYS A 230 -0.55 -31.90 4.32
CA LYS A 230 0.64 -32.72 4.58
C LYS A 230 1.63 -32.02 5.52
N LEU A 231 1.85 -30.71 5.34
CA LEU A 231 2.73 -29.91 6.20
C LEU A 231 2.19 -29.84 7.64
N LEU A 232 0.86 -29.72 7.78
CA LEU A 232 0.14 -29.75 9.05
C LEU A 232 0.00 -31.16 9.65
N LYS A 233 0.54 -32.20 8.99
CA LYS A 233 0.43 -33.62 9.38
C LYS A 233 -1.00 -34.17 9.36
N GLU A 234 -1.90 -33.53 8.61
CA GLU A 234 -3.29 -33.92 8.38
C GLU A 234 -3.39 -34.84 7.15
N TYR A 235 -2.79 -36.03 7.25
CA TYR A 235 -2.59 -36.90 6.08
C TYR A 235 -3.88 -37.38 5.41
N LYS A 236 -4.96 -37.58 6.18
CA LYS A 236 -6.26 -38.00 5.63
C LYS A 236 -6.83 -36.92 4.71
N GLN A 237 -6.88 -35.69 5.21
CA GLN A 237 -7.36 -34.52 4.45
C GLN A 237 -6.46 -34.23 3.25
N ALA A 238 -5.16 -34.50 3.35
CA ALA A 238 -4.25 -34.39 2.21
C ALA A 238 -4.61 -35.37 1.08
N CYS A 239 -4.95 -36.62 1.42
CA CYS A 239 -5.41 -37.61 0.43
C CYS A 239 -6.77 -37.22 -0.16
N ASP A 240 -7.73 -36.82 0.67
CA ASP A 240 -9.06 -36.40 0.22
C ASP A 240 -8.96 -35.23 -0.78
N ALA A 241 -8.11 -34.24 -0.48
CA ALA A 241 -7.88 -33.11 -1.39
C ALA A 241 -7.27 -33.50 -2.75
N LEU A 242 -6.54 -34.62 -2.84
CA LEU A 242 -6.01 -35.13 -4.11
C LEU A 242 -7.04 -35.95 -4.89
N LEU A 243 -7.98 -36.59 -4.20
CA LEU A 243 -9.07 -37.36 -4.83
C LEU A 243 -10.12 -36.43 -5.46
N ASP A 244 -10.23 -35.20 -4.97
CA ASP A 244 -11.08 -34.14 -5.53
C ASP A 244 -10.53 -33.49 -6.83
N ALA A 245 -9.35 -33.89 -7.32
CA ALA A 245 -8.62 -33.22 -8.40
C ALA A 245 -9.00 -33.65 -9.83
#